data_AF-A0A5R2NCC1-F1
#
_entry.id   AF-A0A5R2NCC1-F1
#
_cell.length_a   1.000
_cell.length_b   1.000
_cell.length_c   1.000
_cell.angle_alpha   90.00
_cell.angle_beta   90.00
_cell.angle_gamma   90.00
#
_symmetry.space_group_name_H-M   'P 1'
#
loop_
_entity.id
_entity.type
_entity.pdbx_description
1 polymer ?
#
loop_
_entity_poly.entity_id
_entity_poly.type
_entity_poly.pdbx_seq_one_letter_code
_entity_poly.pdbx_strand_id
1 'polypeptide(L)'
;IDGLSYAEEAVSSAIHWGLDDIPLLGGSAGDDLKFETTRLISNGRVASDSAIIVLVATEIPFHVFKTDNFVPTDEKLVVTASDPDHRIVREFNATNAAEEYAASVGILPQTLTPLSFASHPVVVKVGGEYYCRSIQRMHADGSLSFFCAIDDGVVLSIAQPKDMVESTRAALREVEERLGGIDMILGFDCVLRRLDA
;
A
#
# COMPACT_ATOMS: atom_id res chain seq x y z
N ILE A 1 8.91 3.67 -12.85
CA ILE A 1 7.81 3.69 -11.87
C ILE A 1 8.30 3.05 -10.61
N ASP A 2 8.49 3.89 -9.62
CA ASP A 2 8.87 3.53 -8.26
C ASP A 2 8.23 4.50 -7.27
N GLY A 3 8.39 4.19 -5.98
CA GLY A 3 7.91 5.00 -4.86
C GLY A 3 8.46 6.42 -4.78
N LEU A 4 9.37 6.82 -5.68
CA LEU A 4 9.97 8.15 -5.76
C LEU A 4 9.39 8.97 -6.92
N SER A 5 8.85 8.31 -7.94
CA SER A 5 8.35 8.96 -9.16
C SER A 5 7.01 9.66 -8.98
N TYR A 6 6.26 9.34 -7.93
CA TYR A 6 4.88 9.77 -7.69
C TYR A 6 3.89 9.44 -8.84
N ALA A 7 4.31 8.58 -9.77
CA ALA A 7 3.60 8.31 -11.03
C ALA A 7 2.76 7.02 -10.99
N GLU A 8 2.78 6.27 -9.88
CA GLU A 8 2.09 4.99 -9.77
C GLU A 8 0.61 5.07 -10.09
N GLU A 9 -0.11 5.98 -9.43
CA GLU A 9 -1.56 6.10 -9.59
C GLU A 9 -1.90 6.58 -10.99
N ALA A 10 -1.13 7.52 -11.54
CA ALA A 10 -1.35 8.04 -12.89
C ALA A 10 -1.16 6.94 -13.95
N VAL A 11 -0.09 6.15 -13.85
CA VAL A 11 0.17 5.07 -14.82
C VAL A 11 -0.78 3.89 -14.61
N SER A 12 -1.02 3.47 -13.37
CA SER A 12 -2.00 2.42 -13.06
C SER A 12 -3.39 2.79 -13.59
N SER A 13 -3.82 4.04 -13.40
CA SER A 13 -5.07 4.55 -13.96
C SER A 13 -5.04 4.50 -15.48
N ALA A 14 -4.00 5.03 -16.13
CA ALA A 14 -3.91 5.04 -17.59
C ALA A 14 -3.96 3.62 -18.18
N ILE A 15 -3.33 2.64 -17.52
CA ILE A 15 -3.38 1.23 -17.90
C ILE A 15 -4.80 0.68 -17.72
N HIS A 16 -5.44 0.93 -16.58
CA HIS A 16 -6.80 0.47 -16.31
C HIS A 16 -7.80 1.02 -17.34
N TRP A 17 -7.71 2.31 -17.67
CA TRP A 17 -8.51 2.94 -18.72
C TRP A 17 -8.28 2.33 -20.11
N GLY A 18 -7.10 1.79 -20.38
CA GLY A 18 -6.77 1.17 -21.67
C GLY A 18 -7.07 -0.33 -21.76
N LEU A 19 -7.29 -1.00 -20.62
CA LEU A 19 -7.45 -2.46 -20.53
C LEU A 19 -8.82 -2.89 -19.99
N ASP A 20 -9.73 -1.94 -19.72
CA ASP A 20 -11.08 -2.18 -19.21
C ASP A 20 -11.10 -3.14 -18.00
N ASP A 21 -11.82 -4.27 -18.13
CA ASP A 21 -12.08 -5.23 -17.07
C ASP A 21 -10.92 -6.22 -16.80
N ILE A 22 -9.76 -6.06 -17.47
CA ILE A 22 -8.61 -6.94 -17.24
C ILE A 22 -8.01 -6.63 -15.86
N PRO A 23 -7.93 -7.60 -14.94
CA PRO A 23 -7.36 -7.38 -13.62
C PRO A 23 -5.91 -6.90 -13.71
N LEU A 24 -5.61 -5.79 -13.03
CA LEU A 24 -4.26 -5.26 -12.92
C LEU A 24 -3.66 -5.69 -11.58
N LEU A 25 -2.50 -6.35 -11.63
CA LEU A 25 -1.74 -6.75 -10.44
C LEU A 25 -0.26 -6.44 -10.63
N GLY A 26 0.42 -6.04 -9.56
CA GLY A 26 1.82 -5.66 -9.62
C GLY A 26 2.25 -4.82 -8.43
N GLY A 27 3.36 -4.10 -8.59
CA GLY A 27 3.86 -3.15 -7.62
C GLY A 27 4.96 -2.26 -8.21
N SER A 28 5.28 -1.18 -7.48
CA SER A 28 6.43 -0.35 -7.78
C SER A 28 7.74 -1.10 -7.54
N ALA A 29 8.77 -0.75 -8.29
CA ALA A 29 10.12 -1.17 -7.95
C ALA A 29 10.53 -0.55 -6.60
N GLY A 30 11.32 -1.28 -5.82
CA GLY A 30 11.89 -0.82 -4.56
C GLY A 30 13.39 -1.08 -4.49
N ASP A 31 14.06 -0.45 -3.54
CA ASP A 31 15.52 -0.47 -3.37
C ASP A 31 15.93 -0.71 -1.92
N ASP A 32 15.22 -1.63 -1.24
CA ASP A 32 15.51 -2.05 0.13
C ASP A 32 15.45 -0.90 1.14
N LEU A 33 14.41 -0.07 1.03
CA LEU A 33 14.14 1.10 1.89
C LEU A 33 15.21 2.22 1.81
N LYS A 34 16.10 2.18 0.81
CA LYS A 34 17.08 3.26 0.61
C LYS A 34 16.45 4.49 -0.02
N PHE A 35 15.43 4.31 -0.86
CA PHE A 35 14.70 5.38 -1.53
C PHE A 35 15.63 6.32 -2.33
N GLU A 36 16.65 5.74 -2.95
CA GLU A 36 17.64 6.42 -3.77
C GLU A 36 17.44 6.12 -5.26
N THR A 37 17.29 4.84 -5.62
CA THR A 37 17.34 4.40 -7.00
C THR A 37 16.79 3.00 -7.20
N THR A 38 15.82 2.86 -8.09
CA THR A 38 15.26 1.57 -8.48
C THR A 38 15.72 1.12 -9.87
N ARG A 39 15.61 -0.19 -10.13
CA ARG A 39 15.97 -0.82 -11.40
C ARG A 39 14.95 -1.90 -11.76
N LEU A 40 14.64 -1.98 -13.04
CA LEU A 40 13.83 -3.04 -13.63
C LEU A 40 14.67 -3.84 -14.62
N ILE A 41 14.40 -5.14 -14.74
CA ILE A 41 15.10 -6.00 -15.69
C ILE A 41 14.08 -6.67 -16.58
N SER A 42 14.25 -6.54 -17.90
CA SER A 42 13.44 -7.23 -18.90
C SER A 42 14.34 -7.73 -20.02
N ASN A 43 14.21 -9.02 -20.39
CA ASN A 43 14.96 -9.65 -21.47
C ASN A 43 16.49 -9.41 -21.38
N GLY A 44 17.04 -9.52 -20.17
CA GLY A 44 18.47 -9.31 -19.90
C GLY A 44 18.94 -7.85 -19.93
N ARG A 45 18.03 -6.88 -20.13
CA ARG A 45 18.34 -5.44 -20.10
C ARG A 45 17.89 -4.82 -18.79
N VAL A 46 18.79 -4.06 -18.18
CA VAL A 46 18.50 -3.24 -17.00
C VAL A 46 17.99 -1.87 -17.47
N ALA A 47 16.89 -1.42 -16.91
CA ALA A 47 16.31 -0.10 -17.15
C ALA A 47 16.01 0.61 -15.83
N SER A 48 15.90 1.93 -15.90
CA SER A 48 15.40 2.82 -14.85
C SER A 48 14.36 3.74 -15.46
N ASP A 49 13.57 4.42 -14.62
CA ASP A 49 12.50 5.32 -15.07
C ASP A 49 11.58 4.66 -16.12
N SER A 50 11.19 3.42 -15.84
CA SER A 50 10.39 2.62 -16.74
C SER A 50 9.34 1.82 -15.98
N ALA A 51 8.39 1.25 -16.71
CA ALA A 51 7.47 0.24 -16.21
C ALA A 51 7.54 -0.97 -17.14
N ILE A 52 7.43 -2.16 -16.54
CA ILE A 52 7.26 -3.40 -17.29
C ILE A 52 5.78 -3.78 -17.17
N ILE A 53 5.12 -3.89 -18.32
CA ILE A 53 3.73 -4.34 -18.41
C ILE A 53 3.76 -5.71 -19.10
N VAL A 54 3.13 -6.70 -18.47
CA VAL A 54 2.97 -8.04 -19.02
C VAL A 54 1.48 -8.33 -19.15
N LEU A 55 1.01 -8.46 -20.39
CA LEU A 55 -0.35 -8.90 -20.66
C LEU A 55 -0.36 -10.42 -20.79
N VAL A 56 -1.17 -11.09 -19.97
CA VAL A 56 -1.27 -12.55 -19.94
C VAL A 56 -2.66 -12.96 -20.41
N ALA A 57 -2.72 -13.80 -21.43
CA ALA A 57 -3.93 -14.47 -21.88
C ALA A 57 -3.70 -15.99 -21.80
N THR A 58 -4.56 -16.70 -21.11
CA THR A 58 -4.41 -18.14 -20.86
C THR A 58 -5.77 -18.82 -20.72
N GLU A 59 -5.84 -20.09 -21.12
CA GLU A 59 -6.99 -20.96 -20.86
C GLU A 59 -6.89 -21.67 -19.49
N ILE A 60 -5.73 -21.57 -18.83
CA ILE A 60 -5.52 -22.15 -17.50
C ILE A 60 -6.36 -21.36 -16.49
N PRO A 61 -7.20 -22.02 -15.68
CA PRO A 61 -7.94 -21.34 -14.62
C PRO A 61 -6.99 -20.63 -13.65
N PHE A 62 -7.25 -19.37 -13.36
CA PHE A 62 -6.49 -18.60 -12.39
C PHE A 62 -7.42 -17.77 -11.51
N HIS A 63 -6.93 -17.40 -10.34
CA HIS A 63 -7.63 -16.52 -9.43
C HIS A 63 -6.69 -15.45 -8.88
N VAL A 64 -7.09 -14.19 -9.03
CA VAL A 64 -6.39 -13.06 -8.41
C VAL A 64 -6.96 -12.86 -7.03
N PHE A 65 -6.08 -12.82 -6.04
CA PHE A 65 -6.45 -12.57 -4.65
C PHE A 65 -5.43 -11.64 -4.01
N LYS A 66 -5.85 -11.01 -2.91
CA LYS A 66 -5.03 -10.15 -2.07
C LYS A 66 -5.13 -10.67 -0.64
N THR A 67 -4.03 -10.59 0.10
CA THR A 67 -4.05 -10.86 1.54
C THR A 67 -3.75 -9.58 2.29
N ASP A 68 -4.66 -9.17 3.17
CA ASP A 68 -4.44 -8.07 4.10
C ASP A 68 -4.36 -8.65 5.50
N ASN A 69 -3.25 -8.37 6.18
CA ASN A 69 -3.00 -8.82 7.55
C ASN A 69 -3.39 -7.73 8.55
N PHE A 70 -4.50 -7.04 8.32
CA PHE A 70 -4.97 -5.98 9.20
C PHE A 70 -6.48 -5.94 9.30
N VAL A 71 -6.98 -5.50 10.45
CA VAL A 71 -8.40 -5.31 10.73
C VAL A 71 -8.63 -3.84 11.08
N PRO A 72 -9.46 -3.10 10.32
CA PRO A 72 -9.77 -1.72 10.62
C PRO A 72 -10.51 -1.61 11.95
N THR A 73 -10.17 -0.60 12.73
CA THR A 73 -10.87 -0.20 13.94
C THR A 73 -11.91 0.87 13.63
N ASP A 74 -12.70 1.23 14.64
CA ASP A 74 -13.65 2.34 14.55
C ASP A 74 -12.98 3.72 14.63
N GLU A 75 -11.69 3.77 14.97
CA GLU A 75 -10.91 5.00 15.07
C GLU A 75 -10.65 5.58 13.66
N LYS A 76 -11.03 6.85 13.46
CA LYS A 76 -10.97 7.51 12.15
C LYS A 76 -10.04 8.72 12.17
N LEU A 77 -9.28 8.85 11.08
CA LEU A 77 -8.48 10.01 10.76
C LEU A 77 -8.99 10.61 9.46
N VAL A 78 -9.58 11.80 9.53
CA VAL A 78 -10.01 12.55 8.34
C VAL A 78 -8.89 13.47 7.92
N VAL A 79 -8.40 13.35 6.69
CA VAL A 79 -7.42 14.30 6.12
C VAL A 79 -8.11 15.65 5.96
N THR A 80 -7.73 16.64 6.77
CA THR A 80 -8.32 17.99 6.70
C THR A 80 -7.45 19.00 5.97
N ALA A 81 -6.14 18.74 5.89
CA ALA A 81 -5.22 19.50 5.07
C ALA A 81 -4.06 18.62 4.59
N SER A 82 -3.79 18.62 3.29
CA SER A 82 -2.67 17.92 2.67
C SER A 82 -1.94 18.76 1.61
N ASP A 83 -0.85 18.21 1.12
CA ASP A 83 -0.14 18.57 -0.09
C ASP A 83 -0.13 17.33 -0.99
N PRO A 84 -1.16 17.17 -1.84
CA PRO A 84 -1.32 15.96 -2.65
C PRO A 84 -0.15 15.70 -3.59
N ASP A 85 0.41 16.76 -4.17
CA ASP A 85 1.52 16.69 -5.13
C ASP A 85 2.77 16.07 -4.51
N HIS A 86 2.97 16.26 -3.21
CA HIS A 86 4.10 15.71 -2.45
C HIS A 86 3.71 14.52 -1.55
N ARG A 87 2.43 14.09 -1.58
CA ARG A 87 1.84 13.07 -0.70
C ARG A 87 2.07 13.37 0.78
N ILE A 88 1.93 14.62 1.20
CA ILE A 88 2.12 15.04 2.61
C ILE A 88 0.77 15.35 3.23
N VAL A 89 0.45 14.74 4.37
CA VAL A 89 -0.68 15.14 5.22
C VAL A 89 -0.17 16.10 6.28
N ARG A 90 -0.76 17.29 6.35
CA ARG A 90 -0.44 18.32 7.37
C ARG A 90 -1.36 18.19 8.57
N GLU A 91 -2.62 17.84 8.33
CA GLU A 91 -3.63 17.74 9.38
C GLU A 91 -4.51 16.51 9.25
N PHE A 92 -4.79 15.92 10.41
CA PHE A 92 -5.90 15.00 10.61
C PHE A 92 -6.89 15.59 11.59
N ASN A 93 -8.18 15.47 11.31
CA ASN A 93 -9.27 15.93 12.19
C ASN A 93 -9.11 17.41 12.65
N ALA A 94 -8.58 18.28 11.78
CA ALA A 94 -8.25 19.68 12.05
C ALA A 94 -7.17 19.91 13.14
N THR A 95 -6.34 18.90 13.38
CA THR A 95 -5.19 18.90 14.30
C THR A 95 -3.93 18.51 13.53
N ASN A 96 -2.75 18.86 14.05
CA ASN A 96 -1.47 18.43 13.47
C ASN A 96 -1.45 16.90 13.25
N ALA A 97 -1.02 16.47 12.04
CA ALA A 97 -1.14 15.08 11.62
C ALA A 97 -0.42 14.09 12.55
N ALA A 98 0.81 14.39 12.98
CA ALA A 98 1.55 13.54 13.90
C ALA A 98 0.90 13.46 15.29
N GLU A 99 0.38 14.58 15.80
CA GLU A 99 -0.26 14.63 17.11
C GLU A 99 -1.55 13.82 17.15
N GLU A 100 -2.42 14.02 16.16
CA GLU A 100 -3.69 13.31 16.06
C GLU A 100 -3.46 11.81 15.83
N TYR A 101 -2.56 11.45 14.90
CA TYR A 101 -2.21 10.06 14.66
C TYR A 101 -1.69 9.38 15.93
N ALA A 102 -0.75 10.02 16.63
CA ALA A 102 -0.16 9.50 17.85
C ALA A 102 -1.21 9.32 18.97
N ALA A 103 -2.13 10.29 19.10
CA ALA A 103 -3.24 10.19 20.05
C ALA A 103 -4.16 9.00 19.72
N SER A 104 -4.55 8.82 18.46
CA SER A 104 -5.40 7.71 18.00
C SER A 104 -4.78 6.32 18.23
N VAL A 105 -3.45 6.21 18.21
CA VAL A 105 -2.74 4.95 18.48
C VAL A 105 -2.21 4.83 19.91
N GLY A 106 -2.40 5.85 20.76
CA GLY A 106 -1.97 5.86 22.16
C GLY A 106 -0.45 5.95 22.36
N ILE A 107 0.27 6.60 21.44
CA ILE A 107 1.73 6.77 21.47
C ILE A 107 2.08 8.27 21.62
N LEU A 108 3.29 8.58 22.10
CA LEU A 108 3.78 9.96 22.13
C LEU A 108 4.22 10.40 20.72
N PRO A 109 3.84 11.59 20.23
CA PRO A 109 4.20 12.06 18.88
C PRO A 109 5.71 12.00 18.60
N GLN A 110 6.53 12.34 19.59
CA GLN A 110 7.99 12.34 19.46
C GLN A 110 8.63 10.95 19.34
N THR A 111 7.87 9.89 19.63
CA THR A 111 8.31 8.50 19.51
C THR A 111 7.84 7.83 18.24
N LEU A 112 7.16 8.56 17.35
CA LEU A 112 6.74 8.04 16.06
C LEU A 112 7.96 7.69 15.20
N THR A 113 8.01 6.44 14.77
CA THR A 113 9.04 5.89 13.88
C THR A 113 8.37 5.14 12.73
N PRO A 114 9.12 4.81 11.66
CA PRO A 114 8.63 3.90 10.62
C PRO A 114 8.03 2.59 11.16
N LEU A 115 8.59 2.06 12.26
CA LEU A 115 8.05 0.87 12.91
C LEU A 115 6.69 1.15 13.58
N SER A 116 6.52 2.31 14.21
CA SER A 116 5.23 2.73 14.78
C SER A 116 4.12 2.80 13.73
N PHE A 117 4.46 3.25 12.51
CA PHE A 117 3.55 3.31 11.37
C PHE A 117 3.22 1.96 10.77
N ALA A 118 4.21 1.07 10.72
CA ALA A 118 4.00 -0.31 10.30
C ALA A 118 3.01 -0.98 11.25
N SER A 119 3.24 -0.90 12.57
CA SER A 119 2.44 -1.60 13.57
C SER A 119 1.02 -1.06 13.78
N HIS A 120 0.73 0.15 13.27
CA HIS A 120 -0.61 0.76 13.32
C HIS A 120 -0.99 1.31 11.93
N PRO A 121 -1.16 0.43 10.93
CA PRO A 121 -1.38 0.87 9.56
C PRO A 121 -2.70 1.63 9.45
N VAL A 122 -2.75 2.64 8.59
CA VAL A 122 -4.00 3.31 8.23
C VAL A 122 -4.52 2.77 6.91
N VAL A 123 -5.84 2.62 6.81
CA VAL A 123 -6.51 2.05 5.66
C VAL A 123 -7.66 2.93 5.18
N VAL A 124 -7.85 2.99 3.87
CA VAL A 124 -9.01 3.65 3.24
C VAL A 124 -9.97 2.59 2.72
N LYS A 125 -11.27 2.86 2.78
CA LYS A 125 -12.31 1.98 2.23
C LYS A 125 -12.71 2.46 0.84
N VAL A 126 -12.55 1.62 -0.18
CA VAL A 126 -12.93 1.90 -1.57
C VAL A 126 -13.70 0.70 -2.12
N GLY A 127 -14.89 0.93 -2.67
CA GLY A 127 -15.68 -0.16 -3.27
C GLY A 127 -16.08 -1.29 -2.32
N GLY A 128 -16.08 -1.04 -1.00
CA GLY A 128 -16.35 -2.07 0.01
C GLY A 128 -15.10 -2.74 0.60
N GLU A 129 -13.95 -2.58 -0.04
CA GLU A 129 -12.68 -3.17 0.36
C GLU A 129 -11.74 -2.16 1.03
N TYR A 130 -10.78 -2.65 1.80
CA TYR A 130 -9.79 -1.82 2.49
C TYR A 130 -8.44 -1.86 1.78
N TYR A 131 -7.82 -0.68 1.68
CA TYR A 131 -6.52 -0.48 1.06
C TYR A 131 -5.60 0.26 2.02
N CYS A 132 -4.42 -0.28 2.26
CA CYS A 132 -3.42 0.37 3.11
C CYS A 132 -2.97 1.70 2.49
N ARG A 133 -2.76 2.69 3.36
CA ARG A 133 -2.16 3.99 3.05
C ARG A 133 -0.95 4.18 3.93
N SER A 134 0.19 3.67 3.48
CA SER A 134 1.37 3.60 4.34
C SER A 134 2.03 4.95 4.55
N ILE A 135 2.23 5.31 5.82
CA ILE A 135 3.01 6.48 6.23
C ILE A 135 4.50 6.13 6.08
N GLN A 136 5.23 6.99 5.37
CA GLN A 136 6.66 6.87 5.12
C GLN A 136 7.48 7.43 6.27
N ARG A 137 7.20 8.69 6.66
CA ARG A 137 7.99 9.42 7.67
C ARG A 137 7.19 10.57 8.27
N MET A 138 7.64 10.99 9.44
CA MET A 138 7.25 12.25 10.08
C MET A 138 8.30 13.33 9.83
N HIS A 139 7.85 14.54 9.53
CA HIS A 139 8.68 15.74 9.41
C HIS A 139 8.80 16.48 10.74
N ALA A 140 9.75 17.41 10.83
CA ALA A 140 10.00 18.17 12.05
C ALA A 140 8.81 19.06 12.48
N ASP A 141 7.95 19.44 11.54
CA ASP A 141 6.72 20.22 11.77
C ASP A 141 5.50 19.34 12.14
N GLY A 142 5.68 18.02 12.22
CA GLY A 142 4.61 17.07 12.52
C GLY A 142 3.76 16.66 11.31
N SER A 143 4.08 17.14 10.10
CA SER A 143 3.45 16.62 8.88
C SER A 143 3.95 15.20 8.56
N LEU A 144 3.13 14.41 7.87
CA LEU A 144 3.40 13.01 7.57
C LEU A 144 3.45 12.77 6.06
N SER A 145 4.56 12.24 5.55
CA SER A 145 4.65 11.79 4.15
C SER A 145 4.07 10.39 3.99
N PHE A 146 3.35 10.15 2.89
CA PHE A 146 2.76 8.87 2.53
C PHE A 146 3.44 8.27 1.28
N PHE A 147 3.46 6.94 1.19
CA PHE A 147 3.96 6.24 0.01
C PHE A 147 3.01 6.29 -1.19
N CYS A 148 1.75 6.67 -0.99
CA CYS A 148 0.69 6.65 -2.00
C CYS A 148 -0.16 7.91 -1.91
N ALA A 149 -0.93 8.18 -2.95
CA ALA A 149 -1.76 9.37 -3.05
C ALA A 149 -2.72 9.52 -1.87
N ILE A 150 -2.83 10.77 -1.39
CA ILE A 150 -3.66 11.16 -0.26
C ILE A 150 -4.13 12.61 -0.44
N ASP A 151 -5.44 12.81 -0.35
CA ASP A 151 -6.11 14.09 -0.64
C ASP A 151 -6.97 14.53 0.55
N ASP A 152 -7.31 15.82 0.57
CA ASP A 152 -8.27 16.37 1.52
C ASP A 152 -9.62 15.65 1.44
N GLY A 153 -10.20 15.40 2.61
CA GLY A 153 -11.49 14.72 2.76
C GLY A 153 -11.39 13.19 2.73
N VAL A 154 -10.22 12.59 2.48
CA VAL A 154 -10.04 11.14 2.62
C VAL A 154 -10.22 10.75 4.09
N VAL A 155 -11.07 9.75 4.32
CA VAL A 155 -11.30 9.16 5.65
C VAL A 155 -10.52 7.87 5.76
N LEU A 156 -9.53 7.87 6.65
CA LEU A 156 -8.74 6.71 7.00
C LEU A 156 -9.29 6.07 8.28
N SER A 157 -9.12 4.76 8.38
CA SER A 157 -9.30 4.02 9.63
C SER A 157 -7.96 3.54 10.11
N ILE A 158 -7.69 3.66 11.41
CA ILE A 158 -6.58 2.93 12.02
C ILE A 158 -6.91 1.44 11.89
N ALA A 159 -5.90 0.61 11.62
CA ALA A 159 -6.06 -0.82 11.58
C ALA A 159 -5.06 -1.48 12.53
N GLN A 160 -5.42 -2.66 13.01
CA GLN A 160 -4.56 -3.48 13.86
C GLN A 160 -4.01 -4.64 13.05
N PRO A 161 -2.72 -4.98 13.20
CA PRO A 161 -2.15 -6.13 12.54
C PRO A 161 -2.84 -7.42 13.03
N LYS A 162 -3.05 -8.34 12.10
CA LYS A 162 -3.50 -9.70 12.33
C LYS A 162 -2.37 -10.64 11.93
N ASP A 163 -2.42 -11.87 12.43
CA ASP A 163 -1.50 -12.93 12.01
C ASP A 163 -1.46 -13.08 10.48
N MET A 164 -0.30 -12.73 9.91
CA MET A 164 -0.05 -12.74 8.48
C MET A 164 0.04 -14.16 7.92
N VAL A 165 0.57 -15.10 8.71
CA VAL A 165 0.74 -16.49 8.31
C VAL A 165 -0.61 -17.14 8.20
N GLU A 166 -1.47 -16.98 9.21
CA GLU A 166 -2.81 -17.56 9.21
C GLU A 166 -3.71 -16.94 8.14
N SER A 167 -3.67 -15.62 7.96
CA SER A 167 -4.43 -14.96 6.88
C SER A 167 -3.98 -15.40 5.49
N THR A 168 -2.67 -15.55 5.26
CA THR A 168 -2.14 -16.03 3.99
C THR A 168 -2.49 -17.50 3.75
N ARG A 169 -2.36 -18.37 4.78
CA ARG A 169 -2.75 -19.78 4.69
C ARG A 169 -4.24 -19.93 4.37
N ALA A 170 -5.09 -19.14 5.01
CA ALA A 170 -6.53 -19.17 4.77
C ALA A 170 -6.86 -18.79 3.31
N ALA A 171 -6.28 -17.69 2.81
CA ALA A 171 -6.48 -17.27 1.43
C ALA A 171 -6.00 -18.33 0.43
N LEU A 172 -4.83 -18.94 0.66
CA LEU A 172 -4.33 -20.00 -0.22
C LEU A 172 -5.24 -21.24 -0.25
N ARG A 173 -5.81 -21.64 0.89
CA ARG A 173 -6.80 -22.74 0.94
C ARG A 173 -8.06 -22.41 0.16
N GLU A 174 -8.57 -21.18 0.29
CA GLU A 174 -9.75 -20.74 -0.47
C GLU A 174 -9.50 -20.80 -1.98
N VAL A 175 -8.32 -20.36 -2.43
CA VAL A 175 -7.93 -20.43 -3.85
C VAL A 175 -7.79 -21.88 -4.30
N GLU A 176 -7.18 -22.75 -3.48
CA GLU A 176 -7.02 -24.17 -3.78
C GLU A 176 -8.37 -24.88 -3.93
N GLU A 177 -9.30 -24.62 -3.00
CA GLU A 177 -10.67 -25.14 -3.07
C GLU A 177 -11.43 -24.64 -4.30
N ARG A 178 -11.25 -23.37 -4.67
CA ARG A 178 -11.91 -22.75 -5.81
C ARG A 178 -11.41 -23.26 -7.16
N LEU A 179 -10.10 -23.49 -7.29
CA LEU A 179 -9.46 -23.90 -8.53
C LEU A 179 -9.34 -25.43 -8.65
N GLY A 180 -9.50 -26.17 -7.55
CA GLY A 180 -9.29 -27.62 -7.50
C GLY A 180 -7.80 -28.01 -7.41
N GLY A 181 -6.93 -27.08 -7.00
CA GLY A 181 -5.48 -27.23 -6.93
C GLY A 181 -4.73 -25.95 -7.28
N ILE A 182 -3.46 -25.84 -6.88
CA ILE A 182 -2.57 -24.73 -7.22
C ILE A 182 -1.23 -25.27 -7.73
N ASP A 183 -0.92 -25.03 -9.01
CA ASP A 183 0.37 -25.41 -9.59
C ASP A 183 1.44 -24.32 -9.42
N MET A 184 1.03 -23.04 -9.43
CA MET A 184 1.93 -21.88 -9.39
C MET A 184 1.28 -20.69 -8.71
N ILE A 185 2.08 -19.92 -7.97
CA ILE A 185 1.70 -18.63 -7.40
C ILE A 185 2.69 -17.57 -7.89
N LEU A 186 2.17 -16.48 -8.45
CA LEU A 186 2.92 -15.25 -8.70
C LEU A 186 2.49 -14.20 -7.66
N GLY A 187 3.37 -13.91 -6.71
CA GLY A 187 3.10 -12.98 -5.61
C GLY A 187 3.85 -11.66 -5.73
N PHE A 188 3.20 -10.58 -5.29
CA PHE A 188 3.78 -9.25 -5.15
C PHE A 188 3.71 -8.86 -3.67
N ASP A 189 4.86 -8.69 -3.03
CA ASP A 189 4.96 -8.48 -1.58
C ASP A 189 5.47 -7.06 -1.28
N CYS A 190 4.67 -6.29 -0.55
CA CYS A 190 5.04 -4.94 -0.14
C CYS A 190 6.05 -4.98 1.02
N VAL A 191 7.13 -4.21 0.92
CA VAL A 191 8.22 -4.21 1.91
C VAL A 191 7.75 -3.96 3.35
N LEU A 192 6.72 -3.14 3.56
CA LEU A 192 6.22 -2.81 4.89
C LEU A 192 5.60 -4.01 5.60
N ARG A 193 5.15 -5.02 4.86
CA ARG A 193 4.70 -6.30 5.45
C ARG A 193 5.83 -7.00 6.21
N ARG A 194 7.09 -6.74 5.86
CA ARG A 194 8.25 -7.35 6.52
C ARG A 194 8.74 -6.58 7.73
N LEU A 195 8.36 -5.32 7.89
CA LEU A 195 8.80 -4.51 9.04
C LEU A 195 8.03 -4.88 10.32
N ASP A 196 6.82 -5.44 10.20
CA ASP A 196 6.01 -5.94 11.32
C ASP A 196 6.06 -7.47 11.50
N ALA A 197 6.87 -8.18 10.72
CA ALA A 197 6.94 -9.65 10.73
C ALA A 197 7.86 -10.21 11.84
#